data_AF-A0A2I0KIT6-F1
#
_entry.id   AF-A0A2I0KIT6-F1
#
_cell.length_a   1.000
_cell.length_b   1.000
_cell.length_c   1.000
_cell.angle_alpha   90.00
_cell.angle_beta   90.00
_cell.angle_gamma   90.00
#
_symmetry.space_group_name_H-M   'P 1'
#
loop_
_entity.id
_entity.type
_entity.pdbx_description
1 polymer ?
#
loop_
_entity_poly.entity_id
_entity_poly.type
_entity_poly.pdbx_seq_one_letter_code
_entity_poly.pdbx_strand_id
1 'polypeptide(L)'
;MFILVAIDYFTKWIEAVTLASITAKAVARFLRRDVIARYGVPATIITDNAKNLNNKVIDELCAQFKIRHRNSTPYCPQMNGAVEAANKNIKKIIEKMTLNYKD
;
A
#
# COMPACT_ATOMS: atom_id res chain seq x y z
N MET A 1 -8.74 1.21 -12.57
CA MET A 1 -8.25 0.13 -11.69
C MET A 1 -7.02 0.62 -10.98
N PHE A 2 -7.00 0.50 -9.65
CA PHE A 2 -5.89 0.92 -8.80
C PHE A 2 -5.28 -0.29 -8.11
N ILE A 3 -4.02 -0.17 -7.71
CA ILE A 3 -3.32 -1.22 -6.98
C ILE A 3 -2.75 -0.58 -5.75
N LEU A 4 -3.14 -1.10 -4.60
CA LEU A 4 -2.57 -0.70 -3.33
C LEU A 4 -1.53 -1.74 -2.94
N VAL A 5 -0.33 -1.27 -2.61
CA VAL A 5 0.82 -2.12 -2.30
C VAL A 5 1.34 -1.71 -0.93
N ALA A 6 1.52 -2.69 -0.05
CA ALA A 6 2.28 -2.55 1.18
C ALA A 6 3.55 -3.40 1.07
N ILE A 7 4.66 -2.82 1.50
CA ILE A 7 5.97 -3.51 1.50
C ILE A 7 6.48 -3.49 2.93
N ASP A 8 6.74 -4.67 3.48
CA ASP A 8 7.45 -4.77 4.75
C ASP A 8 8.91 -4.35 4.53
N TYR A 9 9.37 -3.39 5.33
CA TYR A 9 10.68 -2.78 5.12
C TYR A 9 11.84 -3.76 5.38
N PHE A 10 11.69 -4.67 6.34
CA PHE A 10 12.75 -5.59 6.78
C PHE A 10 12.86 -6.81 5.87
N THR A 11 11.76 -7.54 5.70
CA THR A 11 11.69 -8.78 4.92
C THR A 11 11.57 -8.54 3.42
N LYS A 12 11.21 -7.31 3.01
CA LYS A 12 10.81 -6.97 1.63
C LYS A 12 9.57 -7.74 1.15
N TRP A 13 8.78 -8.30 2.07
CA TRP A 13 7.51 -8.94 1.73
C TRP A 13 6.53 -7.94 1.14
N ILE A 14 5.83 -8.33 0.07
CA ILE A 14 4.91 -7.46 -0.67
C ILE A 14 3.49 -8.01 -0.54
N GLU A 15 2.58 -7.16 -0.08
CA GLU A 15 1.14 -7.39 -0.14
C GLU A 15 0.50 -6.41 -1.13
N ALA A 16 -0.26 -6.92 -2.09
CA ALA A 16 -0.89 -6.09 -3.11
C ALA A 16 -2.35 -6.47 -3.32
N VAL A 17 -3.22 -5.46 -3.46
CA VAL A 17 -4.65 -5.66 -3.75
C VAL A 17 -5.09 -4.73 -4.87
N THR A 18 -5.96 -5.23 -5.75
CA THR A 18 -6.63 -4.41 -6.75
C THR A 18 -7.87 -3.73 -6.16
N LEU A 19 -8.01 -2.43 -6.40
CA LEU A 19 -9.12 -1.61 -5.95
C LEU A 19 -9.81 -0.97 -7.15
N ALA A 20 -11.15 -1.00 -7.15
CA ALA A 20 -11.96 -0.25 -8.11
C ALA A 20 -11.79 1.27 -7.92
N SER A 21 -11.62 1.73 -6.67
CA SER A 21 -11.38 3.12 -6.30
C SER A 21 -10.55 3.21 -5.01
N ILE A 22 -9.66 4.19 -4.92
CA ILE A 22 -8.81 4.45 -3.74
C ILE A 22 -9.62 5.28 -2.73
N THR A 23 -10.48 4.61 -1.97
CA THR A 23 -11.24 5.23 -0.88
C THR A 23 -10.60 4.93 0.47
N ALA A 24 -10.76 5.84 1.43
CA ALA A 24 -10.30 5.68 2.81
C ALA A 24 -10.73 4.33 3.42
N LYS A 25 -12.00 3.94 3.19
CA LYS A 25 -12.57 2.68 3.67
C LYS A 25 -11.90 1.45 3.04
N ALA A 26 -11.58 1.51 1.74
CA ALA A 26 -10.89 0.42 1.06
C ALA A 26 -9.46 0.23 1.58
N VAL A 27 -8.74 1.33 1.81
CA VAL A 27 -7.37 1.32 2.38
C VAL A 27 -7.40 0.80 3.82
N ALA A 28 -8.33 1.28 4.66
CA ALA A 28 -8.47 0.80 6.04
C ALA A 28 -8.80 -0.70 6.11
N ARG A 29 -9.65 -1.19 5.20
CA ARG A 29 -9.97 -2.62 5.09
C ARG A 29 -8.74 -3.44 4.73
N PHE A 30 -7.95 -2.98 3.76
CA PHE A 30 -6.70 -3.63 3.37
C PHE A 30 -5.71 -3.70 4.55
N LEU A 31 -5.47 -2.57 5.24
CA LEU A 31 -4.56 -2.54 6.39
C LEU A 31 -5.03 -3.48 7.52
N ARG A 32 -6.32 -3.52 7.84
CA ARG A 32 -6.84 -4.44 8.87
C ARG A 32 -6.74 -5.91 8.47
N ARG A 33 -7.26 -6.26 7.28
CA ARG A 33 -7.44 -7.66 6.88
C ARG A 33 -6.16 -8.28 6.34
N ASP A 34 -5.45 -7.55 5.49
CA ASP A 34 -4.38 -8.11 4.67
C ASP A 34 -3.00 -7.84 5.29
N VAL A 35 -2.88 -6.82 6.16
CA VAL A 35 -1.63 -6.52 6.89
C VAL A 35 -1.73 -6.94 8.36
N ILE A 36 -2.58 -6.28 9.16
CA ILE A 36 -2.60 -6.44 10.62
C ILE A 36 -3.04 -7.86 11.04
N ALA A 37 -4.13 -8.38 10.47
CA ALA A 37 -4.64 -9.69 10.87
C ALA A 37 -3.73 -10.85 10.47
N ARG A 38 -2.90 -10.68 9.43
CA ARG A 38 -2.02 -11.75 8.91
C ARG A 38 -0.62 -11.70 9.50
N TYR A 39 -0.06 -10.50 9.66
CA TYR A 39 1.34 -10.30 10.04
C TYR A 39 1.51 -9.69 11.43
N GLY A 40 0.40 -9.35 12.09
CA GLY A 40 0.40 -8.63 13.36
C GLY A 40 0.45 -7.11 13.16
N VAL A 41 0.45 -6.39 14.29
CA VAL A 41 0.40 -4.93 14.31
C VAL A 41 1.79 -4.36 14.01
N PRO A 42 1.98 -3.61 12.90
CA PRO A 42 3.26 -2.99 12.61
C PRO A 42 3.53 -1.83 13.58
N ALA A 43 4.80 -1.60 13.92
CA ALA A 43 5.18 -0.50 14.80
C ALA A 43 4.99 0.89 14.16
N THR A 44 5.14 0.96 12.83
CA THR A 44 5.05 2.19 12.04
C THR A 44 4.49 1.86 10.66
N ILE A 45 3.57 2.67 10.16
CA ILE A 45 3.13 2.67 8.76
C ILE A 45 3.60 3.97 8.12
N ILE A 46 4.23 3.85 6.95
CA ILE A 46 4.65 4.99 6.13
C ILE A 46 3.83 4.98 4.86
N THR A 47 3.04 6.04 4.64
CA THR A 47 2.25 6.24 3.42
C THR A 47 2.84 7.34 2.57
N ASP A 48 2.56 7.35 1.26
CA ASP A 48 2.90 8.51 0.43
C ASP A 48 2.01 9.72 0.80
N ASN A 49 2.33 10.91 0.27
CA ASN A 49 1.54 12.12 0.54
C ASN A 49 0.20 12.18 -0.22
N ALA A 50 -0.31 11.07 -0.78
CA ALA A 50 -1.60 11.07 -1.43
C ALA A 50 -2.71 11.32 -0.39
N LYS A 51 -3.63 12.24 -0.71
CA LYS A 51 -4.78 12.57 0.15
C LYS A 51 -5.64 11.35 0.50
N ASN A 52 -5.68 10.36 -0.40
CA ASN A 52 -6.47 9.15 -0.19
C ASN A 52 -5.85 8.21 0.86
N LEU A 53 -4.55 8.33 1.15
CA LEU A 53 -3.86 7.59 2.22
C LEU A 53 -3.76 8.40 3.52
N ASN A 54 -3.82 9.74 3.41
CA ASN A 54 -3.75 10.67 4.53
C ASN A 54 -5.12 11.23 4.88
N ASN A 55 -5.93 10.41 5.55
CA ASN A 55 -7.26 10.81 5.99
C ASN A 55 -7.55 10.31 7.41
N LYS A 56 -8.53 10.94 8.06
CA LYS A 56 -8.92 10.65 9.45
C LYS A 56 -9.21 9.18 9.72
N VAL A 57 -9.78 8.45 8.76
CA VAL A 57 -10.10 7.02 8.95
C VAL A 57 -8.81 6.20 9.10
N ILE A 58 -7.76 6.54 8.37
CA ILE A 58 -6.45 5.87 8.49
C ILE A 58 -5.76 6.27 9.80
N ASP A 59 -5.84 7.54 10.19
CA ASP A 59 -5.27 8.01 11.46
C ASP A 59 -5.96 7.37 12.66
N GLU A 60 -7.30 7.29 12.66
CA GLU A 60 -8.10 6.62 13.70
C GLU A 60 -7.78 5.12 13.77
N LEU A 61 -7.62 4.47 12.60
CA LEU A 61 -7.20 3.08 12.53
C LEU A 61 -5.82 2.89 13.17
N CYS A 62 -4.84 3.71 12.79
CA CYS A 62 -3.50 3.65 13.35
C CYS A 62 -3.51 3.91 14.85
N ALA A 63 -4.28 4.90 15.33
CA ALA A 63 -4.43 5.19 16.76
C ALA A 63 -5.03 3.99 17.53
N GLN A 64 -6.07 3.35 16.99
CA GLN A 64 -6.71 2.18 17.60
C GLN A 64 -5.70 1.04 17.84
N PHE A 65 -4.82 0.79 16.89
CA PHE A 65 -3.79 -0.24 16.98
C PHE A 65 -2.46 0.26 17.57
N LYS A 66 -2.40 1.52 18.03
CA LYS A 66 -1.17 2.18 18.54
C LYS A 66 0.00 2.16 17.53
N ILE A 67 -0.34 2.23 16.24
CA ILE A 67 0.60 2.29 15.12
C ILE A 67 1.03 3.74 14.93
N ARG A 68 2.34 3.97 14.77
CA ARG A 68 2.85 5.28 14.37
C ARG A 68 2.61 5.50 12.88
N HIS A 69 1.69 6.39 12.52
CA HIS A 69 1.50 6.79 11.14
C HIS A 69 2.49 7.91 10.78
N ARG A 70 3.19 7.77 9.66
CA ARG A 70 4.08 8.80 9.10
C ARG A 70 3.86 8.94 7.61
N ASN A 71 4.11 10.13 7.12
CA ASN A 71 4.15 10.41 5.70
C ASN A 71 5.57 10.22 5.19
N SER A 72 5.72 9.64 4.00
CA SER A 72 7.00 9.66 3.31
C SER A 72 7.36 11.12 3.00
N THR A 73 8.63 11.46 3.18
CA THR A 73 9.11 12.73 2.65
C THR A 73 9.05 12.66 1.13
N PRO A 74 8.69 13.75 0.41
CA PRO A 74 8.71 13.79 -1.06
C PRO A 74 10.06 13.32 -1.64
N TYR A 75 11.11 13.44 -0.84
CA TYR A 75 12.50 13.18 -1.16
C TYR A 75 13.09 12.00 -0.37
N CYS A 76 12.36 10.88 -0.26
CA CYS A 76 12.95 9.60 0.18
C CYS A 76 13.15 8.67 -1.03
N PRO A 77 14.16 8.93 -1.90
CA PRO A 77 14.30 8.24 -3.18
C PRO A 77 14.50 6.73 -3.06
N GLN A 78 15.01 6.24 -1.93
CA GLN A 78 15.17 4.80 -1.70
C GLN A 78 13.83 4.10 -1.41
N MET A 79 12.96 4.71 -0.60
CA MET A 79 11.66 4.13 -0.25
C MET A 79 10.66 4.33 -1.39
N ASN A 80 10.61 5.54 -1.97
CA ASN A 80 9.82 5.80 -3.16
C ASN A 80 10.32 4.97 -4.35
N GLY A 81 11.64 4.80 -4.52
CA GLY A 81 12.21 3.98 -5.59
C GLY A 81 11.83 2.50 -5.49
N ALA A 82 11.77 1.94 -4.28
CA ALA A 82 11.29 0.56 -4.08
C ALA A 82 9.79 0.43 -4.44
N VAL A 83 8.97 1.41 -4.04
CA VAL A 83 7.54 1.46 -4.39
C VAL A 83 7.34 1.68 -5.89
N GLU A 84 8.11 2.55 -6.52
CA GLU A 84 8.09 2.80 -7.96
C GLU A 84 8.51 1.56 -8.77
N ALA A 85 9.56 0.85 -8.33
CA ALA A 85 9.99 -0.39 -8.94
C ALA A 85 8.91 -1.48 -8.83
N ALA A 86 8.27 -1.61 -7.66
CA ALA A 86 7.14 -2.51 -7.46
C ALA A 86 5.96 -2.14 -8.37
N ASN A 87 5.58 -0.86 -8.42
CA ASN A 87 4.50 -0.37 -9.28
C ASN A 87 4.80 -0.62 -10.77
N LYS A 88 6.05 -0.41 -11.21
CA LYS A 88 6.50 -0.69 -12.59
C LYS A 88 6.43 -2.17 -12.93
N ASN A 89 6.85 -3.04 -12.01
CA ASN A 89 6.79 -4.49 -12.20
C ASN A 89 5.35 -5.00 -12.25
N ILE A 90 4.50 -4.52 -11.34
CA ILE A 90 3.07 -4.88 -11.34
C ILE A 90 2.38 -4.43 -12.62
N LYS A 91 2.66 -3.20 -13.09
CA LYS A 91 2.15 -2.70 -14.37
C LYS A 91 2.55 -3.60 -15.55
N LYS A 92 3.82 -4.00 -15.62
CA LYS A 92 4.32 -4.94 -16.64
C LYS A 92 3.62 -6.30 -16.58
N ILE A 93 3.36 -6.82 -15.37
CA ILE A 93 2.66 -8.10 -15.20
C ILE A 93 1.23 -8.00 -15.72
N ILE A 94 0.52 -6.93 -15.39
CA ILE A 94 -0.85 -6.69 -15.86
C ILE A 94 -0.90 -6.50 -17.38
N GLU A 95 0.02 -5.73 -17.95
CA GLU A 95 0.12 -5.55 -19.40
C GLU A 95 0.33 -6.89 -20.12
N LYS A 96 1.24 -7.74 -19.63
CA LYS A 96 1.45 -9.09 -20.18
C LYS A 96 0.23 -9.99 -20.04
N MET A 97 -0.45 -9.99 -18.89
CA MET A 97 -1.66 -10.80 -18.69
C MET A 97 -2.83 -10.34 -19.57
N THR A 98 -2.94 -9.04 -19.84
CA THR A 98 -4.01 -8.48 -20.69
C THR A 98 -3.76 -8.74 -22.18
N LEU A 99 -2.49 -8.78 -22.61
CA LEU A 99 -2.11 -9.16 -23.98
C LEU A 99 -2.37 -10.65 -24.25
N ASN A 100 -2.10 -11.53 -23.29
CA ASN A 100 -2.39 -12.97 -23.40
C ASN A 100 -3.89 -13.32 -23.39
N TYR A 101 -4.78 -12.36 -23.08
CA TYR A 101 -6.24 -12.56 -23.07
C TYR A 101 -6.90 -12.07 -24.37
N LYS A 102 -6.12 -11.61 -25.35
CA LYS A 102 -6.59 -11.21 -26.70
C LYS A 102 -6.43 -12.32 -27.75
N ASP A 103 -6.05 -13.53 -27.35
CA ASP A 103 -6.02 -14.72 -28.20
C ASP A 103 -7.18 -15.67 -27.86
#